data_AF-A0A402CNR1-F1
#
_entry.id   AF-A0A402CNR1-F1
#
_cell.length_a   1.000
_cell.length_b   1.000
_cell.length_c   1.000
_cell.angle_alpha   90.00
_cell.angle_beta   90.00
_cell.angle_gamma   90.00
#
_symmetry.space_group_name_H-M   'P 1'
#
loop_
_entity.id
_entity.type
_entity.pdbx_description
1 polymer ?
#
loop_
_entity_poly.entity_id
_entity_poly.type
_entity_poly.pdbx_seq_one_letter_code
_entity_poly.pdbx_strand_id
1 'polypeptide(L)'
;MPPSCLPLLFGSQNLRYKRLNDTQHWTIAAKNALAAGQTITVNPTGQSMTGLIASGETVTLNPCDTSQLTINDIVLVQIQGRRYTHIVLHMVKAIEDGKFLIGANNGRIDGWVYPNDIFGQAILV
;
A
#
# COMPACT_ATOMS: atom_id res chain seq x y z
N MET A 1 -41.61 28.32 -32.59
CA MET A 1 -41.09 28.29 -31.21
C MET A 1 -41.23 26.89 -30.65
N PRO A 2 -40.10 26.18 -30.51
CA PRO A 2 -39.72 25.52 -29.25
C PRO A 2 -38.43 26.15 -28.68
N PRO A 3 -38.14 26.01 -27.38
CA PRO A 3 -37.07 26.73 -26.72
C PRO A 3 -35.70 26.12 -26.99
N SER A 4 -34.71 27.00 -27.02
CA SER A 4 -33.27 26.81 -27.02
C SER A 4 -32.78 25.85 -25.93
N CYS A 5 -32.18 24.73 -26.33
CA CYS A 5 -31.29 23.94 -25.48
C CYS A 5 -29.84 24.24 -25.87
N LEU A 6 -29.15 25.01 -25.03
CA LEU A 6 -27.70 25.09 -25.05
C LEU A 6 -27.12 23.70 -24.70
N PRO A 7 -26.04 23.25 -25.34
CA PRO A 7 -25.32 22.09 -24.88
C PRO A 7 -24.59 22.45 -23.57
N LEU A 8 -24.95 21.75 -22.49
CA LEU A 8 -24.16 21.70 -21.27
C LEU A 8 -22.76 21.17 -21.63
N LEU A 9 -21.78 22.07 -21.58
CA LEU A 9 -20.37 21.71 -21.52
C LEU A 9 -20.20 20.74 -20.35
N PHE A 10 -20.07 19.44 -20.65
CA PHE A 10 -19.47 18.49 -19.71
C PHE A 10 -18.05 18.99 -19.45
N GLY A 11 -17.92 19.73 -18.35
CA GLY A 11 -16.65 20.11 -17.78
C GLY A 11 -15.82 18.86 -17.61
N SER A 12 -14.84 18.72 -18.48
CA SER A 12 -13.78 17.72 -18.43
C SER A 12 -13.17 17.76 -17.03
N GLN A 13 -13.54 16.80 -16.18
CA GLN A 13 -12.95 16.56 -14.86
C GLN A 13 -11.52 16.01 -15.05
N ASN A 14 -10.68 16.75 -15.76
CA ASN A 14 -9.31 16.41 -16.13
C ASN A 14 -8.30 17.31 -15.40
N LEU A 15 -8.60 17.66 -14.16
CA LEU A 15 -7.76 18.54 -13.35
C LEU A 15 -7.59 17.98 -11.94
N ARG A 16 -6.86 16.86 -11.82
CA ARG A 16 -5.98 16.54 -10.66
C ARG A 16 -5.30 15.18 -10.69
N TYR A 17 -5.46 14.38 -11.74
CA TYR A 17 -4.74 13.10 -11.88
C TYR A 17 -3.36 13.25 -12.54
N LYS A 18 -2.64 14.34 -12.23
CA LYS A 18 -1.26 14.58 -12.70
C LYS A 18 -0.41 14.94 -11.49
N ARG A 19 0.29 13.91 -10.95
CA ARG A 19 1.30 13.87 -9.85
C ARG A 19 1.00 12.91 -8.70
N LEU A 20 0.36 11.78 -8.97
CA LEU A 20 0.50 10.61 -8.10
C LEU A 20 1.52 9.72 -8.82
N ASN A 21 2.78 9.77 -8.38
CA ASN A 21 3.88 8.96 -8.93
C ASN A 21 3.44 7.48 -8.96
N ASP A 22 3.90 6.69 -9.94
CA ASP A 22 3.52 5.29 -10.20
C ASP A 22 3.41 4.38 -8.95
N THR A 23 4.11 4.73 -7.88
CA THR A 23 3.98 4.18 -6.52
C THR A 23 2.54 4.15 -5.96
N GLN A 24 1.66 5.08 -6.34
CA GLN A 24 0.29 5.12 -5.83
C GLN A 24 -0.70 4.20 -6.56
N HIS A 25 -0.41 3.77 -7.79
CA HIS A 25 -1.37 2.94 -8.52
C HIS A 25 -1.41 1.51 -7.98
N TRP A 26 -0.23 0.92 -7.75
CA TRP A 26 -0.15 -0.46 -7.29
C TRP A 26 -0.63 -0.60 -5.84
N THR A 27 -0.41 0.39 -4.98
CA THR A 27 -0.80 0.34 -3.56
C THR A 27 -2.32 0.37 -3.37
N ILE A 28 -3.03 1.22 -4.13
CA ILE A 28 -4.49 1.28 -4.11
C ILE A 28 -5.09 -0.01 -4.66
N ALA A 29 -4.56 -0.50 -5.80
CA ALA A 29 -4.99 -1.77 -6.38
C ALA A 29 -4.77 -2.94 -5.39
N ALA A 30 -3.61 -2.99 -4.75
CA ALA A 30 -3.28 -4.02 -3.77
C ALA A 30 -4.21 -3.96 -2.56
N LYS A 31 -4.38 -2.79 -1.94
CA LYS A 31 -5.30 -2.62 -0.81
C LYS A 31 -6.72 -3.09 -1.15
N ASN A 32 -7.23 -2.72 -2.31
CA ASN A 32 -8.59 -3.09 -2.73
C ASN A 32 -8.71 -4.60 -3.00
N ALA A 33 -7.75 -5.21 -3.69
CA ALA A 33 -7.75 -6.64 -3.95
C ALA A 33 -7.67 -7.44 -2.64
N LEU A 34 -6.75 -7.06 -1.75
CA LEU A 34 -6.56 -7.73 -0.46
C LEU A 34 -7.78 -7.59 0.45
N ALA A 35 -8.41 -6.41 0.47
CA ALA A 35 -9.67 -6.19 1.19
C ALA A 35 -10.84 -7.03 0.62
N ALA A 36 -10.78 -7.38 -0.67
CA ALA A 36 -11.72 -8.31 -1.31
C ALA A 36 -11.34 -9.79 -1.11
N GLY A 37 -10.30 -10.10 -0.33
CA GLY A 37 -9.83 -11.46 -0.12
C GLY A 37 -9.06 -12.06 -1.30
N GLN A 38 -8.56 -11.23 -2.22
CA GLN A 38 -7.87 -11.66 -3.43
C GLN A 38 -6.35 -11.52 -3.29
N THR A 39 -5.63 -12.55 -3.71
CA THR A 39 -4.18 -12.49 -3.93
C THR A 39 -3.87 -11.63 -5.15
N ILE A 40 -2.82 -10.81 -5.09
CA ILE A 40 -2.44 -9.90 -6.18
C ILE A 40 -0.92 -9.85 -6.34
N THR A 41 -0.48 -9.75 -7.59
CA THR A 41 0.93 -9.52 -7.92
C THR A 41 1.14 -8.06 -8.31
N VAL A 42 2.17 -7.44 -7.74
CA VAL A 42 2.49 -6.03 -7.89
C VAL A 42 3.99 -5.82 -8.13
N ASN A 43 4.35 -4.64 -8.62
CA ASN A 43 5.75 -4.23 -8.81
C ASN A 43 6.03 -3.03 -7.88
N PRO A 44 6.23 -3.27 -6.56
CA PRO A 44 6.46 -2.22 -5.59
C PRO A 44 7.68 -1.39 -5.97
N THR A 45 7.56 -0.08 -5.82
CA THR A 45 8.66 0.87 -6.01
C THR A 45 9.03 1.53 -4.68
N GLY A 46 10.32 1.77 -4.48
CA GLY A 46 10.83 2.41 -3.27
C GLY A 46 12.09 1.75 -2.72
N GLN A 47 12.54 2.24 -1.56
CA GLN A 47 13.81 1.82 -0.94
C GLN A 47 13.62 1.05 0.36
N SER A 48 12.38 0.87 0.83
CA SER A 48 12.07 0.24 2.11
C SER A 48 12.62 -1.17 2.22
N MET A 49 12.51 -1.94 1.14
CA MET A 49 12.88 -3.35 1.09
C MET A 49 14.20 -3.59 0.34
N THR A 50 15.02 -2.55 0.14
CA THR A 50 16.32 -2.66 -0.53
C THR A 50 17.15 -3.81 0.05
N GLY A 51 17.66 -4.69 -0.81
CA GLY A 51 18.42 -5.88 -0.43
C GLY A 51 17.58 -7.14 -0.25
N LEU A 52 16.24 -7.03 -0.19
CA LEU A 52 15.31 -8.17 -0.21
C LEU A 52 14.36 -8.13 -1.41
N ILE A 53 13.84 -6.95 -1.74
CA ILE A 53 12.97 -6.70 -2.89
C ILE A 53 13.53 -5.48 -3.61
N ALA A 54 13.98 -5.66 -4.84
CA ALA A 54 14.44 -4.57 -5.69
C ALA A 54 13.25 -3.71 -6.14
N SER A 55 13.49 -2.42 -6.35
CA SER A 55 12.44 -1.52 -6.85
C SER A 55 11.97 -1.98 -8.24
N GLY A 56 10.66 -2.18 -8.39
CA GLY A 56 10.04 -2.70 -9.61
C GLY A 56 10.04 -4.23 -9.73
N GLU A 57 10.66 -4.94 -8.78
CA GLU A 57 10.60 -6.40 -8.71
C GLU A 57 9.17 -6.88 -8.46
N THR A 58 8.83 -8.02 -9.04
CA THR A 58 7.49 -8.61 -8.92
C THR A 58 7.33 -9.26 -7.55
N VAL A 59 6.29 -8.87 -6.83
CA VAL A 59 5.95 -9.40 -5.50
C VAL A 59 4.50 -9.81 -5.46
N THR A 60 4.21 -10.99 -4.93
CA THR A 60 2.84 -11.45 -4.69
C THR A 60 2.43 -11.16 -3.25
N LEU A 61 1.25 -10.56 -3.10
CA LEU A 61 0.64 -10.22 -1.81
C LEU A 61 -0.62 -11.07 -1.62
N ASN A 62 -0.77 -11.63 -0.43
CA ASN A 62 -1.94 -12.38 -0.02
C ASN A 62 -2.65 -11.67 1.14
N PRO A 63 -3.99 -11.73 1.24
CA PRO A 63 -4.68 -11.34 2.46
C PRO A 63 -4.13 -12.16 3.62
N CYS A 64 -3.88 -11.51 4.75
CA CYS A 64 -3.32 -12.16 5.92
C CYS A 64 -4.22 -11.99 7.14
N ASP A 65 -4.29 -13.02 7.97
CA ASP A 65 -4.72 -12.86 9.35
C ASP A 65 -3.56 -12.30 10.17
N THR A 66 -3.70 -11.07 10.65
CA THR A 66 -2.68 -10.39 11.46
C THR A 66 -2.32 -11.16 12.73
N SER A 67 -3.20 -12.03 13.25
CA SER A 67 -2.91 -12.87 14.41
C SER A 67 -1.82 -13.93 14.14
N GLN A 68 -1.60 -14.26 12.86
CA GLN A 68 -0.63 -15.25 12.41
C GLN A 68 0.69 -14.61 11.96
N LEU A 69 0.80 -13.29 11.97
CA LEU A 69 2.03 -12.60 11.60
C LEU A 69 3.14 -12.85 12.62
N THR A 70 4.35 -12.98 12.10
CA THR A 70 5.57 -13.24 12.85
C THR A 70 6.63 -12.18 12.56
N ILE A 71 7.65 -12.13 13.41
CA ILE A 71 8.79 -11.24 13.18
C ILE A 71 9.49 -11.64 11.88
N ASN A 72 9.89 -10.64 11.10
CA ASN A 72 10.47 -10.69 9.75
C ASN A 72 9.48 -10.87 8.60
N ASP A 73 8.18 -11.02 8.86
CA ASP A 73 7.19 -10.98 7.79
C ASP A 73 7.17 -9.63 7.09
N ILE A 74 7.04 -9.66 5.76
CA ILE A 74 6.92 -8.45 4.95
C ILE A 74 5.44 -8.20 4.71
N VAL A 75 4.96 -7.02 5.08
CA VAL A 75 3.54 -6.67 5.06
C VAL A 75 3.29 -5.39 4.25
N LEU A 76 2.14 -5.35 3.59
CA LEU A 76 1.59 -4.12 3.04
C LEU A 76 0.89 -3.36 4.15
N VAL A 77 1.43 -2.19 4.50
CA VAL A 77 1.01 -1.44 5.68
C VAL A 77 0.82 0.03 5.40
N GLN A 78 -0.17 0.62 6.06
CA GLN A 78 -0.42 2.05 6.11
C GLN A 78 0.39 2.69 7.24
N ILE A 79 1.18 3.71 6.91
CA ILE A 79 1.97 4.48 7.88
C ILE A 79 1.62 5.96 7.80
N GLN A 80 1.70 6.64 8.95
CA GLN A 80 1.47 8.08 9.01
C GLN A 80 2.76 8.84 8.71
N GLY A 81 2.83 9.49 7.55
CA GLY A 81 3.89 10.44 7.23
C GLY A 81 3.64 11.83 7.83
N ARG A 82 4.62 12.73 7.66
CA ARG A 82 4.56 14.11 8.19
C ARG A 82 3.39 14.95 7.65
N ARG A 83 2.93 14.66 6.44
CA ARG A 83 1.87 15.41 5.75
C ARG A 83 0.77 14.53 5.19
N TYR A 84 1.11 13.30 4.81
CA TYR A 84 0.22 12.36 4.18
C TYR A 84 0.46 10.97 4.73
N THR A 85 -0.58 10.15 4.67
CA THR A 85 -0.50 8.73 4.93
C THR A 85 0.08 8.01 3.72
N HIS A 86 0.97 7.05 3.95
CA HIS A 86 1.62 6.25 2.91
C HIS A 86 1.25 4.78 3.07
N ILE A 87 1.01 4.08 1.97
CA ILE A 87 0.89 2.62 1.94
C ILE A 87 2.19 2.07 1.35
N VAL A 88 2.87 1.19 2.07
CA VAL A 88 4.22 0.73 1.73
C VAL A 88 4.42 -0.72 2.13
N LEU A 89 5.47 -1.36 1.60
CA LEU A 89 5.98 -2.61 2.14
C LEU A 89 6.96 -2.34 3.28
N HIS A 90 6.74 -3.01 4.41
CA HIS A 90 7.65 -3.00 5.55
C HIS A 90 7.78 -4.38 6.16
N MET A 91 8.85 -4.56 6.93
CA MET A 91 9.09 -5.77 7.70
C MET A 91 8.57 -5.60 9.11
N VAL A 92 7.94 -6.64 9.66
CA VAL A 92 7.62 -6.76 11.08
C VAL A 92 8.92 -6.95 11.87
N LYS A 93 9.24 -6.02 12.76
CA LYS A 93 10.45 -6.01 13.57
C LYS A 93 10.21 -6.51 15.00
N ALA A 94 9.00 -6.29 15.53
CA ALA A 94 8.57 -6.77 16.84
C ALA A 94 7.04 -6.84 16.90
N ILE A 95 6.52 -7.62 17.86
CA ILE A 95 5.09 -7.76 18.13
C ILE A 95 4.89 -7.60 19.63
N GLU A 96 4.02 -6.69 20.04
CA GLU A 96 3.76 -6.38 21.45
C GLU A 96 2.33 -5.84 21.60
N ASP A 97 1.58 -6.34 22.59
CA ASP A 97 0.21 -5.91 22.89
C ASP A 97 -0.73 -5.84 21.67
N GLY A 98 -0.61 -6.80 20.75
CA GLY A 98 -1.39 -6.85 19.51
C GLY A 98 -1.05 -5.77 18.49
N LYS A 99 0.07 -5.06 18.67
CA LYS A 99 0.65 -4.09 17.74
C LYS A 99 1.90 -4.66 17.09
N PHE A 100 2.28 -4.05 15.98
CA PHE A 100 3.45 -4.47 15.20
C PHE A 100 4.41 -3.30 15.06
N LEU A 101 5.66 -3.50 15.47
CA LEU A 101 6.73 -2.56 15.16
C LEU A 101 7.17 -2.83 13.73
N ILE A 102 7.08 -1.82 12.87
CA ILE A 102 7.46 -1.96 11.46
C ILE A 102 8.71 -1.15 11.15
N GLY A 103 9.44 -1.61 10.13
CA GLY A 103 10.61 -0.91 9.66
C GLY A 103 11.07 -1.31 8.27
N ALA A 104 11.97 -0.52 7.73
CA ALA A 104 12.69 -0.85 6.52
C ALA A 104 13.68 -1.99 6.76
N ASN A 105 14.08 -2.66 5.68
CA ASN A 105 15.06 -3.73 5.72
C ASN A 105 16.42 -3.24 6.26
N ASN A 106 16.80 -1.99 5.96
CA ASN A 106 18.08 -1.40 6.36
C ASN A 106 18.18 -1.00 7.86
N GLY A 107 17.21 -1.39 8.69
CA GLY A 107 17.20 -1.12 10.12
C GLY A 107 16.51 0.18 10.53
N ARG A 108 16.00 0.99 9.60
CA ARG A 108 15.12 2.12 9.95
C ARG A 108 13.82 1.58 10.57
N ILE A 109 13.41 2.16 11.70
CA ILE A 109 12.13 1.88 12.36
C ILE A 109 11.18 3.02 12.03
N ASP A 110 9.99 2.68 11.52
CA ASP A 110 8.98 3.65 11.12
C ASP A 110 7.89 3.83 12.21
N GLY A 111 7.70 2.83 13.08
CA GLY A 111 6.90 2.95 14.29
C GLY A 111 5.98 1.74 14.55
N TRP A 112 5.12 1.87 15.55
CA TRP A 112 4.11 0.88 15.88
C TRP A 112 2.83 1.12 15.08
N VAL A 113 2.24 0.05 14.55
CA VAL A 113 0.97 0.05 13.82
C VAL A 113 -0.03 -0.93 14.43
N TYR A 114 -1.31 -0.70 14.16
CA TYR A 114 -2.39 -1.58 14.59
C TYR A 114 -2.71 -2.62 13.51
N PRO A 115 -3.38 -3.74 13.87
CA PRO A 115 -3.83 -4.74 12.91
C PRO A 115 -4.58 -4.15 11.69
N ASN A 116 -5.41 -3.13 11.92
CA ASN A 116 -6.21 -2.48 10.88
C ASN A 116 -5.38 -1.67 9.86
N ASP A 117 -4.12 -1.37 10.17
CA ASP A 117 -3.21 -0.68 9.26
C ASP A 117 -2.48 -1.67 8.33
N ILE A 118 -2.58 -2.98 8.59
CA ILE A 118 -1.97 -4.04 7.78
C ILE A 118 -3.03 -4.62 6.85
N PHE A 119 -2.72 -4.63 5.55
CA PHE A 119 -3.67 -5.07 4.52
C PHE A 119 -3.37 -6.45 3.97
N GLY A 120 -2.13 -6.93 4.09
CA GLY A 120 -1.72 -8.22 3.57
C GLY A 120 -0.24 -8.50 3.81
N GLN A 121 0.16 -9.72 3.51
CA GLN A 121 1.53 -10.21 3.64
C GLN A 121 2.09 -10.54 2.27
N ALA A 122 3.38 -10.24 2.07
CA ALA A 122 4.10 -10.69 0.90
C ALA A 122 4.46 -12.18 1.04
N ILE A 123 4.05 -12.95 0.05
CA ILE A 123 4.49 -14.33 -0.15
C ILE A 123 5.55 -14.27 -1.24
N LEU A 124 6.80 -14.07 -0.83
CA LEU A 124 7.93 -14.12 -1.76
C LEU A 124 8.00 -15.55 -2.31
N VAL A 125 7.78 -15.69 -3.62
CA VAL A 125 7.88 -16.95 -4.37
C VAL A 125 9.25 -17.08 -5.02
#